data_AF-G0EHI8-F1
#
_entry.id   AF-G0EHI8-F1
#
_cell.length_a   1.000
_cell.length_b   1.000
_cell.length_c   1.000
_cell.angle_alpha   90.00
_cell.angle_beta   90.00
_cell.angle_gamma   90.00
#
_symmetry.space_group_name_H-M   'P 1'
#
loop_
_entity.id
_entity.type
_entity.pdbx_description
1 polymer ?
#
loop_
_entity_poly.entity_id
_entity_poly.type
_entity_poly.pdbx_seq_one_letter_code
_entity_poly.pdbx_strand_id
1 'polypeptide(L)'
;MRDRRKLFPRLRAPEEVLEEVKARLPRGIREIIVDLYEAVWHIAAEDVAARVSYPPEPRATADGYAVRHTCVAGAHEAAPVRLPVVERVRVGEVPSKRIEGCEAVEVDTGAPIPSGADAVVPVEYTREVAGVVEIYKSVGFGENVAWPGSDIVEGEVVVRRGQLLYPQLVGALAATGVDSIRVYDKPRVCIAATGVELVKPGEQLPPGHVYEVNTYVIRGFLEKDGFPSKVLGILPDDEEQVARALHNCLRDHDVMLFTGGTSAGPYDVVYRVLEAEGELVAHGLKLKPGKPTAVAIVRDKLVIGLPGNPVSALNVFRVLVRPLLWHLAGGEPPSPEGVLRAKLLVSAPGARGRRLYQPVVLLESSGVPYAIPIEFESYMIVTYSRSDGYIIVPEDVHEVMPEDAEVEVHLHTGTWRATMYCAGEETGDEHRLGCKWLGGGTALAAKILEKHATKAVLTMSPLHPAFSEPRAGRVERVTRDVAIVGSPKPNVIAMPPPSTSLRQILVEHIESFKHAIPARSSRMAALLVAKGYADAGVTLLKHAEEFHLRVIDVVKEELIRVYLEPQAMR
;
A
#
# COMPACT_ATOMS: atom_id res chain seq x y z
N MET A 1 16.94 4.00 44.10
CA MET A 1 16.51 3.27 42.89
C MET A 1 17.70 3.19 41.95
N ARG A 2 18.24 1.99 41.69
CA ARG A 2 19.35 1.82 40.74
C ARG A 2 18.85 2.14 39.33
N ASP A 3 19.67 2.81 38.52
CA ASP A 3 19.38 3.12 37.12
C ASP A 3 19.13 1.81 36.35
N ARG A 4 17.87 1.52 36.02
CA ARG A 4 17.44 0.30 35.31
C ARG A 4 17.44 0.48 33.79
N ARG A 5 18.04 1.54 33.25
CA ARG A 5 18.11 1.76 31.80
C ARG A 5 19.02 0.74 31.12
N LYS A 6 18.44 -0.14 30.30
CA LYS A 6 19.17 -1.03 29.40
C LYS A 6 19.21 -0.39 28.01
N LEU A 7 20.34 0.23 27.66
CA LEU A 7 20.58 0.70 26.29
C LEU A 7 20.70 -0.52 25.36
N PHE A 8 20.12 -0.45 24.15
CA PHE A 8 20.15 -1.51 23.14
C PHE A 8 21.58 -2.01 22.91
N PRO A 9 21.98 -3.18 23.43
CA PRO A 9 23.39 -3.56 23.48
C PRO A 9 23.94 -3.90 22.08
N ARG A 10 23.07 -4.32 21.16
CA ARG A 10 23.38 -4.53 19.75
C ARG A 10 22.11 -4.37 18.90
N LEU A 11 22.14 -3.50 17.89
CA LEU A 11 21.07 -3.42 16.89
C LEU A 11 21.23 -4.55 15.88
N ARG A 12 20.15 -5.29 15.64
CA ARG A 12 20.11 -6.39 14.66
C ARG A 12 19.44 -5.95 13.36
N ALA A 13 19.86 -6.51 12.23
CA ALA A 13 19.13 -6.28 10.99
C ALA A 13 17.78 -7.02 11.04
N PRO A 14 16.68 -6.44 10.51
CA PRO A 14 15.39 -7.13 10.50
C PRO A 14 15.43 -8.52 9.86
N GLU A 15 16.23 -8.70 8.80
CA GLU A 15 16.40 -9.97 8.08
C GLU A 15 17.03 -11.04 8.96
N GLU A 16 18.05 -10.69 9.76
CA GLU A 16 18.68 -11.62 10.70
C GLU A 16 17.68 -12.13 11.75
N VAL A 17 16.78 -11.24 12.20
CA VAL A 17 15.74 -11.59 13.17
C VAL A 17 14.64 -12.43 12.51
N LEU A 18 14.23 -12.10 11.29
CA LEU A 18 13.29 -12.89 10.50
C LEU A 18 13.77 -14.33 10.35
N GLU A 19 14.98 -14.52 9.81
CA GLU A 19 15.53 -15.85 9.55
C GLU A 19 15.67 -16.68 10.83
N GLU A 20 16.13 -16.06 11.92
CA GLU A 20 16.24 -16.75 13.21
C GLU A 20 14.88 -17.18 13.77
N VAL A 21 13.86 -16.33 13.70
CA VAL A 21 12.50 -16.71 14.15
C VAL A 21 11.91 -17.77 13.22
N LYS A 22 12.07 -17.63 11.90
CA LYS A 22 11.60 -18.62 10.91
C LYS A 22 12.26 -19.99 11.10
N ALA A 23 13.52 -20.03 11.55
CA ALA A 23 14.24 -21.26 11.84
C ALA A 23 13.76 -21.96 13.12
N ARG A 24 13.19 -21.21 14.07
CA ARG A 24 12.76 -21.72 15.38
C ARG A 24 11.26 -22.04 15.45
N LEU A 25 10.44 -21.36 14.65
CA LEU A 25 8.99 -21.56 14.60
C LEU A 25 8.56 -22.27 13.32
N PRO A 26 7.54 -23.14 13.37
CA PRO A 26 7.14 -23.94 12.22
C PRO A 26 6.61 -23.08 11.08
N ARG A 27 6.87 -23.52 9.85
CA ARG A 27 6.18 -22.99 8.67
C ARG A 27 4.81 -23.68 8.57
N GLY A 28 3.76 -22.96 8.92
CA GLY A 28 2.41 -23.53 9.08
C GLY A 28 2.22 -24.14 10.47
N ILE A 29 1.48 -23.46 11.35
CA ILE A 29 1.28 -23.94 12.74
C ILE A 29 0.30 -25.13 12.78
N ARG A 30 -0.74 -25.11 11.95
CA ARG A 30 -1.80 -26.14 11.91
C ARG A 30 -2.32 -26.30 10.48
N GLU A 31 -2.74 -27.50 10.14
CA GLU A 31 -3.48 -27.81 8.90
C GLU A 31 -4.96 -28.05 9.24
N ILE A 32 -5.86 -27.52 8.41
CA ILE A 32 -7.31 -27.68 8.52
C ILE A 32 -7.90 -27.99 7.15
N ILE A 33 -9.05 -28.66 7.09
CA ILE A 33 -9.82 -28.83 5.86
C ILE A 33 -10.89 -27.76 5.85
N VAL A 34 -10.98 -27.02 4.76
CA VAL A 34 -12.00 -25.97 4.56
C VAL A 34 -12.79 -26.25 3.29
N ASP A 35 -14.04 -25.81 3.28
CA ASP A 35 -14.84 -25.72 2.06
C ASP A 35 -14.21 -24.71 1.09
N LEU A 36 -14.39 -24.91 -0.22
CA LEU A 36 -13.82 -23.98 -1.22
C LEU A 36 -14.27 -22.52 -1.04
N TYR A 37 -15.47 -22.26 -0.53
CA TYR A 37 -15.93 -20.89 -0.22
C TYR A 37 -15.06 -20.20 0.84
N GLU A 38 -14.38 -20.94 1.70
CA GLU A 38 -13.50 -20.43 2.75
C GLU A 38 -12.00 -20.55 2.38
N ALA A 39 -11.68 -21.18 1.25
CA ALA A 39 -10.29 -21.49 0.88
C ALA A 39 -9.49 -20.27 0.35
N VAL A 40 -10.17 -19.23 -0.15
CA VAL A 40 -9.50 -18.07 -0.73
C VAL A 40 -8.60 -17.39 0.31
N TRP A 41 -7.40 -16.99 -0.10
CA TRP A 41 -6.38 -16.35 0.74
C TRP A 41 -5.78 -17.24 1.84
N HIS A 42 -5.96 -18.55 1.76
CA HIS A 42 -5.17 -19.53 2.51
C HIS A 42 -4.00 -20.08 1.69
N ILE A 43 -3.02 -20.65 2.39
CA ILE A 43 -1.93 -21.41 1.76
C ILE A 43 -2.31 -22.88 1.71
N ALA A 44 -2.22 -23.52 0.54
CA ALA A 44 -2.48 -24.94 0.38
C ALA A 44 -1.51 -25.79 1.20
N ALA A 45 -2.03 -26.75 1.96
CA ALA A 45 -1.24 -27.69 2.75
C ALA A 45 -0.96 -29.01 2.02
N GLU A 46 -1.55 -29.21 0.84
CA GLU A 46 -1.40 -30.40 0.01
C GLU A 46 -1.35 -30.04 -1.48
N ASP A 47 -0.84 -30.97 -2.30
CA ASP A 47 -1.04 -30.93 -3.75
C ASP A 47 -2.45 -31.44 -4.04
N VAL A 48 -3.19 -30.75 -4.90
CA VAL A 48 -4.55 -31.14 -5.31
C VAL A 48 -4.60 -31.37 -6.80
N ALA A 49 -4.99 -32.58 -7.19
CA ALA A 49 -5.20 -32.98 -8.56
C ALA A 49 -6.66 -32.80 -8.99
N ALA A 50 -6.88 -32.59 -10.29
CA ALA A 50 -8.19 -32.53 -10.90
C ALA A 50 -8.92 -33.87 -10.72
N ARG A 51 -10.16 -33.87 -10.19
CA ARG A 51 -10.96 -35.10 -10.04
C ARG A 51 -11.66 -35.50 -11.33
N VAL A 52 -11.83 -34.56 -12.25
CA VAL A 52 -12.36 -34.77 -13.60
C VAL A 52 -11.61 -33.86 -14.58
N SER A 53 -11.50 -34.29 -15.83
CA SER A 53 -11.01 -33.41 -16.91
C SER A 53 -11.93 -32.22 -17.08
N TYR A 54 -11.38 -31.07 -17.48
CA TYR A 54 -12.17 -29.87 -17.79
C TYR A 54 -11.92 -29.40 -19.24
N PRO A 55 -12.98 -29.24 -20.06
CA PRO A 55 -14.31 -29.81 -19.83
C PRO A 55 -14.28 -31.35 -19.75
N PRO A 56 -15.32 -31.99 -19.19
CA PRO A 56 -15.36 -33.46 -19.05
C PRO A 56 -15.77 -34.18 -20.35
N GLU A 57 -16.49 -33.49 -21.23
CA GLU A 57 -17.04 -34.03 -22.48
C GLU A 57 -16.90 -32.99 -23.60
N PRO A 58 -16.94 -33.39 -24.89
CA PRO A 58 -16.83 -32.44 -25.98
C PRO A 58 -18.08 -31.57 -26.02
N ARG A 59 -17.92 -30.25 -25.97
CA ARG A 59 -19.03 -29.30 -25.94
C ARG A 59 -18.88 -28.20 -26.99
N ALA A 60 -20.01 -27.70 -27.46
CA ALA A 60 -20.05 -26.59 -28.41
C ALA A 60 -19.56 -25.29 -27.72
N THR A 61 -18.78 -24.48 -28.44
CA THR A 61 -18.35 -23.15 -27.95
C THR A 61 -19.13 -22.00 -28.56
N ALA A 62 -20.14 -22.31 -29.38
CA ALA A 62 -21.06 -21.37 -30.00
C ALA A 62 -22.41 -22.05 -30.24
N ASP A 63 -23.49 -21.26 -30.27
CA ASP A 63 -24.80 -21.73 -30.71
C ASP A 63 -24.72 -22.05 -32.21
N GLY A 64 -25.23 -23.21 -32.63
CA GLY A 64 -25.08 -23.60 -34.02
C GLY A 64 -25.40 -25.06 -34.28
N TYR A 65 -24.69 -25.63 -35.26
CA TYR A 65 -24.94 -26.98 -35.74
C TYR A 65 -23.67 -27.82 -35.65
N ALA A 66 -23.71 -28.85 -34.80
CA ALA A 66 -22.69 -29.88 -34.74
C ALA A 66 -22.76 -30.75 -36.00
N VAL A 67 -21.62 -30.87 -36.68
CA VAL A 67 -21.48 -31.54 -37.99
C VAL A 67 -20.17 -32.33 -38.05
N ARG A 68 -20.03 -33.13 -39.12
CA ARG A 68 -18.71 -33.55 -39.61
C ARG A 68 -18.15 -32.47 -40.52
N HIS A 69 -16.97 -31.94 -40.21
CA HIS A 69 -16.32 -30.88 -40.97
C HIS A 69 -16.14 -31.24 -42.45
N THR A 70 -15.89 -32.52 -42.76
CA THR A 70 -15.77 -33.02 -44.15
C THR A 70 -17.06 -32.88 -44.96
N CYS A 71 -18.23 -32.92 -44.32
CA CYS A 71 -19.51 -32.73 -44.98
C CYS A 71 -19.78 -31.27 -45.39
N VAL A 72 -19.06 -30.32 -44.79
CA VAL A 72 -19.24 -28.88 -45.01
C VAL A 72 -18.02 -28.19 -45.63
N ALA A 73 -16.99 -28.95 -46.02
CA ALA A 73 -15.72 -28.40 -46.53
C ALA A 73 -15.87 -27.47 -47.75
N GLY A 74 -16.91 -27.64 -48.57
CA GLY A 74 -17.20 -26.81 -49.75
C GLY A 74 -18.24 -25.71 -49.53
N ALA A 75 -18.77 -25.54 -48.32
CA ALA A 75 -19.80 -24.56 -48.02
C ALA A 75 -19.27 -23.12 -48.18
N HIS A 76 -19.99 -22.32 -48.95
CA HIS A 76 -19.75 -20.88 -49.11
C HIS A 76 -21.07 -20.17 -49.46
N GLU A 77 -21.11 -18.84 -49.36
CA GLU A 77 -22.35 -18.05 -49.51
C GLU A 77 -23.12 -18.33 -50.81
N ALA A 78 -22.42 -18.53 -51.93
CA ALA A 78 -23.02 -18.77 -53.23
C ALA A 78 -23.41 -20.25 -53.47
N ALA A 79 -22.89 -21.19 -52.69
CA ALA A 79 -23.28 -22.59 -52.75
C ALA A 79 -23.31 -23.20 -51.33
N PRO A 80 -24.43 -23.04 -50.61
CA PRO A 80 -24.58 -23.61 -49.28
C PRO A 80 -24.67 -25.13 -49.33
N VAL A 81 -24.10 -25.78 -48.32
CA VAL A 81 -24.31 -27.21 -48.06
C VAL A 81 -25.63 -27.38 -47.30
N ARG A 82 -26.42 -28.39 -47.64
CA ARG A 82 -27.73 -28.66 -47.02
C ARG A 82 -27.68 -29.97 -46.25
N LEU A 83 -27.87 -29.91 -44.93
CA LEU A 83 -27.84 -31.09 -44.05
C LEU A 83 -29.19 -31.25 -43.34
N PRO A 84 -29.74 -32.47 -43.21
CA PRO A 84 -30.92 -32.69 -42.37
C PRO A 84 -30.56 -32.47 -40.89
N VAL A 85 -31.43 -31.78 -40.16
CA VAL A 85 -31.32 -31.59 -38.71
C VAL A 85 -31.97 -32.79 -38.03
N VAL A 86 -31.17 -33.66 -37.42
CA VAL A 86 -31.64 -34.95 -36.90
C VAL A 86 -31.97 -34.92 -35.42
N GLU A 87 -31.45 -33.95 -34.67
CA GLU A 87 -31.65 -33.75 -33.24
C GLU A 87 -31.38 -32.29 -32.87
N ARG A 88 -31.87 -31.86 -31.70
CA ARG A 88 -31.55 -30.60 -31.05
C ARG A 88 -31.13 -30.93 -29.61
N VAL A 89 -29.99 -30.42 -29.17
CA VAL A 89 -29.43 -30.70 -27.83
C VAL A 89 -29.20 -29.37 -27.12
N ARG A 90 -29.87 -29.18 -25.99
CA ARG A 90 -29.73 -28.01 -25.13
C ARG A 90 -28.72 -28.26 -24.01
N VAL A 91 -28.29 -27.18 -23.34
CA VAL A 91 -27.39 -27.30 -22.17
C VAL A 91 -28.05 -28.16 -21.09
N GLY A 92 -27.33 -29.18 -20.62
CA GLY A 92 -27.82 -30.14 -19.61
C GLY A 92 -28.50 -31.37 -20.20
N GLU A 93 -28.67 -31.45 -21.51
CA GLU A 93 -29.18 -32.64 -22.20
C GLU A 93 -28.04 -33.51 -22.73
N VAL A 94 -28.31 -34.81 -22.89
CA VAL A 94 -27.38 -35.77 -23.47
C VAL A 94 -27.84 -36.08 -24.90
N PRO A 95 -26.97 -35.95 -25.92
CA PRO A 95 -27.31 -36.35 -27.28
C PRO A 95 -27.77 -37.80 -27.34
N SER A 96 -28.96 -38.04 -27.90
CA SER A 96 -29.53 -39.39 -28.08
C SER A 96 -29.13 -40.04 -29.40
N LYS A 97 -28.64 -39.24 -30.37
CA LYS A 97 -28.21 -39.71 -31.68
C LYS A 97 -26.69 -39.56 -31.88
N ARG A 98 -26.18 -40.38 -32.81
CA ARG A 98 -24.83 -40.31 -33.37
C ARG A 98 -24.92 -39.76 -34.78
N ILE A 99 -24.02 -38.86 -35.16
CA ILE A 99 -23.89 -38.45 -36.57
C ILE A 99 -23.18 -39.58 -37.32
N GLU A 100 -23.91 -40.26 -38.21
CA GLU A 100 -23.38 -41.38 -39.00
C GLU A 100 -22.98 -40.97 -40.43
N GLY A 101 -23.59 -39.91 -40.96
CA GLY A 101 -23.35 -39.36 -42.30
C GLY A 101 -23.21 -37.84 -42.32
N CYS A 102 -23.66 -37.22 -43.42
CA CYS A 102 -23.76 -35.76 -43.53
C CYS A 102 -25.11 -35.29 -42.99
N GLU A 103 -25.16 -35.14 -41.67
CA GLU A 103 -26.30 -34.72 -40.87
C GLU A 103 -25.85 -33.60 -39.92
N ALA A 104 -26.81 -32.87 -39.35
CA ALA A 104 -26.55 -31.81 -38.40
C ALA A 104 -27.38 -32.02 -37.11
N VAL A 105 -26.81 -31.62 -35.98
CA VAL A 105 -27.52 -31.52 -34.69
C VAL A 105 -27.42 -30.09 -34.21
N GLU A 106 -28.55 -29.45 -33.96
CA GLU A 106 -28.55 -28.10 -33.36
C GLU A 106 -28.06 -28.20 -31.92
N VAL A 107 -27.12 -27.35 -31.55
CA VAL A 107 -26.51 -27.31 -30.21
C VAL A 107 -26.48 -25.88 -29.69
N ASP A 108 -26.80 -25.71 -28.41
CA ASP A 108 -26.51 -24.47 -27.68
C ASP A 108 -25.02 -24.41 -27.30
N THR A 109 -24.53 -23.21 -27.05
CA THR A 109 -23.22 -22.98 -26.44
C THR A 109 -23.14 -23.70 -25.09
N GLY A 110 -22.13 -24.56 -24.94
CA GLY A 110 -21.92 -25.38 -23.76
C GLY A 110 -22.67 -26.71 -23.76
N ALA A 111 -23.55 -26.97 -24.74
CA ALA A 111 -24.19 -28.28 -24.88
C ALA A 111 -23.18 -29.33 -25.38
N PRO A 112 -23.31 -30.60 -24.94
CA PRO A 112 -22.49 -31.68 -25.46
C PRO A 112 -22.74 -31.89 -26.95
N ILE A 113 -21.68 -32.16 -27.72
CA ILE A 113 -21.84 -32.52 -29.14
C ILE A 113 -22.07 -34.03 -29.29
N PRO A 114 -22.93 -34.48 -30.22
CA PRO A 114 -23.16 -35.90 -30.45
C PRO A 114 -21.89 -36.60 -30.93
N SER A 115 -21.77 -37.89 -30.60
CA SER A 115 -20.70 -38.71 -31.17
C SER A 115 -20.74 -38.67 -32.70
N GLY A 116 -19.56 -38.64 -33.32
CA GLY A 116 -19.43 -38.54 -34.77
C GLY A 116 -19.49 -37.12 -35.35
N ALA A 117 -19.85 -36.10 -34.55
CA ALA A 117 -19.54 -34.70 -34.86
C ALA A 117 -18.09 -34.38 -34.51
N ASP A 118 -17.47 -33.46 -35.25
CA ASP A 118 -16.11 -32.99 -34.98
C ASP A 118 -15.93 -31.48 -35.14
N ALA A 119 -16.98 -30.74 -35.50
CA ALA A 119 -16.99 -29.29 -35.57
C ALA A 119 -18.40 -28.73 -35.33
N VAL A 120 -18.49 -27.46 -34.95
CA VAL A 120 -19.77 -26.73 -34.86
C VAL A 120 -19.73 -25.54 -35.81
N VAL A 121 -20.76 -25.42 -36.67
CA VAL A 121 -20.97 -24.24 -37.50
C VAL A 121 -21.84 -23.25 -36.72
N PRO A 122 -21.35 -22.02 -36.43
CA PRO A 122 -22.13 -21.02 -35.71
C PRO A 122 -23.42 -20.64 -36.45
N VAL A 123 -24.48 -20.37 -35.69
CA VAL A 123 -25.83 -20.12 -36.21
C VAL A 123 -25.87 -18.97 -37.23
N GLU A 124 -24.98 -17.98 -37.10
CA GLU A 124 -24.85 -16.82 -37.99
C GLU A 124 -24.49 -17.21 -39.44
N TYR A 125 -23.89 -18.39 -39.62
CA TYR A 125 -23.54 -18.92 -40.94
C TYR A 125 -24.51 -19.99 -41.42
N THR A 126 -25.71 -20.02 -40.87
CA THR A 126 -26.71 -21.04 -41.17
C THR A 126 -28.10 -20.47 -41.39
N ARG A 127 -28.95 -21.24 -42.08
CA ARG A 127 -30.39 -20.97 -42.18
C ARG A 127 -31.15 -22.28 -42.20
N GLU A 128 -32.02 -22.51 -41.23
CA GLU A 128 -32.88 -23.68 -41.23
C GLU A 128 -34.18 -23.45 -42.00
N VAL A 129 -34.55 -24.38 -42.87
CA VAL A 129 -35.84 -24.40 -43.57
C VAL A 129 -36.39 -25.82 -43.54
N ALA A 130 -37.54 -26.00 -42.88
CA ALA A 130 -38.28 -27.27 -42.83
C ALA A 130 -37.43 -28.50 -42.38
N GLY A 131 -36.61 -28.34 -41.33
CA GLY A 131 -35.79 -29.44 -40.79
C GLY A 131 -34.50 -29.73 -41.57
N VAL A 132 -34.14 -28.87 -42.51
CA VAL A 132 -32.86 -28.90 -43.23
C VAL A 132 -32.12 -27.60 -42.98
N VAL A 133 -30.89 -27.68 -42.51
CA VAL A 133 -30.03 -26.51 -42.32
C VAL A 133 -29.19 -26.27 -43.58
N GLU A 134 -29.23 -25.05 -44.07
CA GLU A 134 -28.32 -24.52 -45.07
C GLU A 134 -27.10 -23.93 -44.37
N ILE A 135 -25.91 -24.35 -44.75
CA ILE A 135 -24.62 -23.94 -44.18
C ILE A 135 -23.87 -23.14 -45.22
N TYR A 136 -23.57 -21.88 -44.90
CA TYR A 136 -22.96 -20.91 -45.82
C TYR A 136 -21.45 -20.72 -45.59
N LYS A 137 -20.88 -21.36 -44.57
CA LYS A 137 -19.45 -21.28 -44.25
C LYS A 137 -18.93 -22.64 -43.84
N SER A 138 -17.79 -23.04 -44.40
CA SER A 138 -17.07 -24.23 -43.97
C SER A 138 -16.39 -24.02 -42.62
N VAL A 139 -16.23 -25.10 -41.87
CA VAL A 139 -15.48 -25.14 -40.61
C VAL A 139 -14.44 -26.25 -40.66
N GLY A 140 -13.33 -26.08 -39.95
CA GLY A 140 -12.27 -27.08 -39.81
C GLY A 140 -12.56 -28.13 -38.73
N PHE A 141 -11.78 -29.21 -38.72
CA PHE A 141 -11.82 -30.19 -37.63
C PHE A 141 -11.53 -29.52 -36.29
N GLY A 142 -12.38 -29.79 -35.28
CA GLY A 142 -12.28 -29.25 -33.93
C GLY A 142 -12.71 -27.79 -33.79
N GLU A 143 -13.15 -27.14 -34.86
CA GLU A 143 -13.56 -25.74 -34.81
C GLU A 143 -14.86 -25.59 -34.00
N ASN A 144 -14.88 -24.61 -33.11
CA ASN A 144 -15.98 -24.31 -32.20
C ASN A 144 -16.37 -25.47 -31.26
N VAL A 145 -15.40 -26.33 -30.93
CA VAL A 145 -15.54 -27.44 -29.98
C VAL A 145 -14.50 -27.30 -28.87
N ALA A 146 -14.95 -27.32 -27.61
CA ALA A 146 -14.06 -27.50 -26.46
C ALA A 146 -13.95 -29.00 -26.16
N TRP A 147 -12.77 -29.57 -26.39
CA TRP A 147 -12.52 -30.99 -26.24
C TRP A 147 -12.30 -31.39 -24.78
N PRO A 148 -12.63 -32.65 -24.41
CA PRO A 148 -12.39 -33.13 -23.05
C PRO A 148 -10.94 -32.94 -22.64
N GLY A 149 -10.74 -32.35 -21.47
CA GLY A 149 -9.41 -32.10 -20.90
C GLY A 149 -8.52 -31.15 -21.72
N SER A 150 -9.08 -30.35 -22.62
CA SER A 150 -8.31 -29.34 -23.36
C SER A 150 -7.76 -28.22 -22.48
N ASP A 151 -8.34 -28.03 -21.28
CA ASP A 151 -7.82 -27.12 -20.24
C ASP A 151 -6.94 -27.91 -19.26
N ILE A 152 -7.49 -28.97 -18.64
CA ILE A 152 -6.77 -29.83 -17.72
C ILE A 152 -7.31 -31.26 -17.74
N VAL A 153 -6.43 -32.25 -17.64
CA VAL A 153 -6.79 -33.68 -17.62
C VAL A 153 -6.97 -34.17 -16.18
N GLU A 154 -7.89 -35.11 -15.97
CA GLU A 154 -8.03 -35.82 -14.69
C GLU A 154 -6.68 -36.33 -14.16
N GLY A 155 -6.43 -36.11 -12.87
CA GLY A 155 -5.18 -36.48 -12.20
C GLY A 155 -4.04 -35.48 -12.35
N GLU A 156 -4.16 -34.46 -13.20
CA GLU A 156 -3.18 -33.37 -13.27
C GLU A 156 -3.29 -32.42 -12.07
N VAL A 157 -2.15 -31.92 -11.58
CA VAL A 157 -2.09 -31.06 -10.39
C VAL A 157 -2.61 -29.65 -10.70
N VAL A 158 -3.71 -29.26 -10.07
CA VAL A 158 -4.32 -27.92 -10.15
C VAL A 158 -3.59 -26.95 -9.21
N VAL A 159 -3.34 -27.40 -7.98
CA VAL A 159 -2.72 -26.62 -6.90
C VAL A 159 -1.58 -27.41 -6.30
N ARG A 160 -0.46 -26.75 -6.06
CA ARG A 160 0.68 -27.30 -5.31
C ARG A 160 0.65 -26.83 -3.86
N ARG A 161 1.11 -27.69 -2.96
CA ARG A 161 1.38 -27.36 -1.55
C ARG A 161 2.25 -26.12 -1.46
N GLY A 162 1.89 -25.20 -0.56
CA GLY A 162 2.57 -23.93 -0.34
C GLY A 162 2.13 -22.80 -1.26
N GLN A 163 1.20 -23.04 -2.22
CA GLN A 163 0.63 -21.97 -3.02
C GLN A 163 -0.45 -21.19 -2.27
N LEU A 164 -0.48 -19.88 -2.48
CA LEU A 164 -1.58 -19.02 -2.03
C LEU A 164 -2.79 -19.22 -2.94
N LEU A 165 -3.93 -19.56 -2.34
CA LEU A 165 -5.18 -19.82 -3.04
C LEU A 165 -5.87 -18.51 -3.42
N TYR A 166 -5.57 -18.02 -4.63
CA TYR A 166 -6.29 -16.90 -5.23
C TYR A 166 -7.69 -17.34 -5.72
N PRO A 167 -8.63 -16.40 -5.93
CA PRO A 167 -9.96 -16.72 -6.43
C PRO A 167 -9.96 -17.59 -7.71
N GLN A 168 -9.00 -17.38 -8.60
CA GLN A 168 -8.86 -18.15 -9.84
C GLN A 168 -8.50 -19.62 -9.57
N LEU A 169 -7.62 -19.89 -8.60
CA LEU A 169 -7.24 -21.27 -8.24
C LEU A 169 -8.40 -22.00 -7.55
N VAL A 170 -9.12 -21.31 -6.67
CA VAL A 170 -10.34 -21.87 -6.05
C VAL A 170 -11.40 -22.17 -7.11
N GLY A 171 -11.56 -21.29 -8.11
CA GLY A 171 -12.43 -21.54 -9.26
C GLY A 171 -12.00 -22.75 -10.09
N ALA A 172 -10.71 -22.94 -10.32
CA ALA A 172 -10.17 -24.11 -11.02
C ALA A 172 -10.39 -25.42 -10.24
N LEU A 173 -10.22 -25.40 -8.92
CA LEU A 173 -10.56 -26.53 -8.04
C LEU A 173 -12.05 -26.88 -8.15
N ALA A 174 -12.94 -25.89 -8.07
CA ALA A 174 -14.37 -26.10 -8.23
C ALA A 174 -14.73 -26.68 -9.60
N ALA A 175 -14.14 -26.14 -10.68
CA ALA A 175 -14.37 -26.60 -12.05
C ALA A 175 -13.93 -28.06 -12.28
N THR A 176 -12.97 -28.55 -11.49
CA THR A 176 -12.43 -29.92 -11.56
C THR A 176 -13.03 -30.85 -10.50
N GLY A 177 -14.16 -30.46 -9.88
CA GLY A 177 -14.94 -31.31 -8.98
C GLY A 177 -14.42 -31.39 -7.54
N VAL A 178 -13.48 -30.54 -7.16
CA VAL A 178 -13.02 -30.40 -5.77
C VAL A 178 -14.01 -29.51 -5.01
N ASP A 179 -14.37 -29.92 -3.80
CA ASP A 179 -15.34 -29.26 -2.91
C ASP A 179 -14.70 -28.73 -1.61
N SER A 180 -13.57 -29.32 -1.22
CA SER A 180 -12.79 -28.93 -0.05
C SER A 180 -11.30 -29.15 -0.29
N ILE A 181 -10.47 -28.44 0.46
CA ILE A 181 -9.02 -28.50 0.37
C ILE A 181 -8.39 -28.38 1.75
N ARG A 182 -7.29 -29.10 1.98
CA ARG A 182 -6.47 -28.89 3.17
C ARG A 182 -5.59 -27.66 3.01
N VAL A 183 -5.67 -26.77 3.98
CA VAL A 183 -4.92 -25.53 4.03
C VAL A 183 -4.20 -25.37 5.36
N TYR A 184 -3.21 -24.48 5.40
CA TYR A 184 -2.68 -24.01 6.67
C TYR A 184 -3.66 -23.02 7.31
N ASP A 185 -3.95 -23.23 8.58
CA ASP A 185 -4.76 -22.34 9.40
C ASP A 185 -4.02 -21.02 9.64
N LYS A 186 -4.77 -19.92 9.75
CA LYS A 186 -4.18 -18.60 9.98
C LYS A 186 -3.87 -18.43 11.48
N PRO A 187 -2.67 -17.96 11.85
CA PRO A 187 -2.33 -17.71 13.25
C PRO A 187 -3.29 -16.70 13.87
N ARG A 188 -3.79 -17.01 15.06
CA ARG A 188 -4.63 -16.12 15.86
C ARG A 188 -3.75 -15.15 16.63
N VAL A 189 -4.07 -13.86 16.56
CA VAL A 189 -3.23 -12.77 17.09
C VAL A 189 -3.94 -12.03 18.21
N CYS A 190 -3.33 -11.87 19.39
CA CYS A 190 -3.78 -10.87 20.35
C CYS A 190 -3.00 -9.57 20.20
N ILE A 191 -3.65 -8.45 20.53
CA ILE A 191 -3.02 -7.14 20.53
C ILE A 191 -3.37 -6.43 21.83
N ALA A 192 -2.38 -5.85 22.50
CA ALA A 192 -2.58 -4.97 23.65
C ALA A 192 -1.72 -3.71 23.54
N ALA A 193 -2.28 -2.58 23.94
CA ALA A 193 -1.51 -1.35 24.10
C ALA A 193 -0.96 -1.24 25.52
N THR A 194 0.18 -0.57 25.70
CA THR A 194 0.76 -0.25 27.01
C THR A 194 1.23 1.19 27.00
N GLY A 195 0.89 1.95 28.02
CA GLY A 195 1.28 3.34 28.18
C GLY A 195 0.29 4.08 29.06
N VAL A 196 0.76 4.63 30.17
CA VAL A 196 -0.06 5.42 31.10
C VAL A 196 -0.64 6.69 30.47
N GLU A 197 -0.06 7.17 29.37
CA GLU A 197 -0.53 8.34 28.62
C GLU A 197 -1.70 8.03 27.69
N LEU A 198 -2.04 6.76 27.47
CA LEU A 198 -2.99 6.34 26.45
C LEU A 198 -4.43 6.42 26.96
N VAL A 199 -5.30 7.03 26.16
CA VAL A 199 -6.76 6.97 26.34
C VAL A 199 -7.46 6.42 25.10
N LYS A 200 -8.65 5.83 25.28
CA LYS A 200 -9.39 5.27 24.15
C LYS A 200 -10.04 6.40 23.32
N PRO A 201 -10.02 6.32 21.98
CA PRO A 201 -10.78 7.24 21.14
C PRO A 201 -12.26 7.33 21.53
N GLY A 202 -12.77 8.55 21.66
CA GLY A 202 -14.14 8.86 22.06
C GLY A 202 -14.30 9.21 23.56
N GLU A 203 -13.30 8.91 24.38
CA GLU A 203 -13.25 9.36 25.77
C GLU A 203 -12.70 10.80 25.87
N GLN A 204 -12.93 11.46 27.00
CA GLN A 204 -12.37 12.79 27.24
C GLN A 204 -10.84 12.70 27.34
N LEU A 205 -10.11 13.49 26.54
CA LEU A 205 -8.65 13.53 26.55
C LEU A 205 -8.12 14.41 27.70
N PRO A 206 -7.53 13.83 28.76
CA PRO A 206 -6.96 14.63 29.84
C PRO A 206 -5.66 15.31 29.40
N PRO A 207 -5.25 16.42 30.06
CA PRO A 207 -3.93 17.00 29.82
C PRO A 207 -2.81 15.96 29.99
N GLY A 208 -1.84 15.98 29.08
CA GLY A 208 -0.68 15.06 29.09
C GLY A 208 -0.96 13.67 28.50
N HIS A 209 -2.17 13.39 28.03
CA HIS A 209 -2.52 12.10 27.41
C HIS A 209 -2.64 12.23 25.89
N VAL A 210 -2.63 11.08 25.23
CA VAL A 210 -2.87 10.93 23.79
C VAL A 210 -3.82 9.77 23.53
N TYR A 211 -4.52 9.80 22.39
CA TYR A 211 -5.37 8.67 22.02
C TYR A 211 -4.53 7.47 21.57
N GLU A 212 -5.00 6.28 21.92
CA GLU A 212 -4.49 5.01 21.38
C GLU A 212 -4.80 4.92 19.88
N VAL A 213 -3.77 4.72 19.07
CA VAL A 213 -3.84 4.66 17.59
C VAL A 213 -3.27 3.36 17.02
N ASN A 214 -2.30 2.75 17.71
CA ASN A 214 -1.53 1.63 17.17
C ASN A 214 -2.40 0.38 17.02
N THR A 215 -3.26 0.05 17.98
CA THR A 215 -4.11 -1.15 17.89
C THR A 215 -5.07 -1.06 16.71
N TYR A 216 -5.59 0.13 16.41
CA TYR A 216 -6.43 0.37 15.23
C TYR A 216 -5.66 0.14 13.92
N VAL A 217 -4.45 0.70 13.81
CA VAL A 217 -3.62 0.54 12.62
C VAL A 217 -3.23 -0.92 12.41
N ILE A 218 -2.69 -1.58 13.45
CA ILE A 218 -2.22 -2.97 13.36
C ILE A 218 -3.36 -3.94 13.09
N ARG A 219 -4.51 -3.77 13.76
CA ARG A 219 -5.70 -4.58 13.51
C ARG A 219 -6.18 -4.44 12.06
N GLY A 220 -6.19 -3.23 11.50
CA GLY A 220 -6.60 -3.03 10.11
C GLY A 220 -5.72 -3.79 9.11
N PHE A 221 -4.41 -3.84 9.33
CA PHE A 221 -3.51 -4.63 8.48
C PHE A 221 -3.64 -6.15 8.69
N LEU A 222 -3.89 -6.59 9.93
CA LEU A 222 -4.20 -8.00 10.22
C LEU A 222 -5.49 -8.45 9.52
N GLU A 223 -6.54 -7.62 9.58
CA GLU A 223 -7.81 -7.86 8.92
C GLU A 223 -7.65 -7.89 7.40
N LYS A 224 -6.87 -6.97 6.83
CA LYS A 224 -6.54 -6.98 5.39
C LYS A 224 -5.90 -8.29 4.93
N ASP A 225 -4.95 -8.82 5.70
CA ASP A 225 -4.30 -10.11 5.38
C ASP A 225 -5.13 -11.32 5.87
N GLY A 226 -6.28 -11.08 6.50
CA GLY A 226 -7.22 -12.07 6.99
C GLY A 226 -6.78 -12.83 8.24
N PHE A 227 -5.85 -12.29 9.04
CA PHE A 227 -5.43 -12.88 10.31
C PHE A 227 -6.44 -12.59 11.43
N PRO A 228 -7.05 -13.62 12.06
CA PRO A 228 -7.98 -13.43 13.17
C PRO A 228 -7.28 -12.72 14.33
N SER A 229 -7.87 -11.63 14.84
CA SER A 229 -7.25 -10.85 15.90
C SER A 229 -8.20 -10.43 17.03
N LYS A 230 -7.66 -10.39 18.25
CA LYS A 230 -8.35 -9.97 19.48
C LYS A 230 -7.62 -8.82 20.15
N VAL A 231 -8.31 -7.68 20.33
CA VAL A 231 -7.77 -6.52 21.06
C VAL A 231 -8.11 -6.63 22.54
N LEU A 232 -7.09 -6.61 23.41
CA LEU A 232 -7.23 -6.69 24.86
C LEU A 232 -7.42 -5.32 25.54
N GLY A 233 -7.18 -4.24 24.80
CA GLY A 233 -7.27 -2.86 25.30
C GLY A 233 -5.92 -2.29 25.74
N ILE A 234 -5.99 -1.24 26.56
CA ILE A 234 -4.82 -0.56 27.15
C ILE A 234 -4.54 -1.23 28.49
N LEU A 235 -3.35 -1.84 28.61
CA LEU A 235 -2.87 -2.43 29.85
C LEU A 235 -2.11 -1.38 30.67
N PRO A 236 -2.20 -1.43 32.00
CA PRO A 236 -1.34 -0.63 32.86
C PRO A 236 0.14 -0.99 32.67
N ASP A 237 1.03 -0.02 32.88
CA ASP A 237 2.49 -0.22 32.88
C ASP A 237 2.94 -0.93 34.18
N ASP A 238 2.47 -2.16 34.35
CA ASP A 238 2.73 -3.05 35.48
C ASP A 238 3.17 -4.42 34.98
N GLU A 239 4.33 -4.90 35.45
CA GLU A 239 4.95 -6.13 34.96
C GLU A 239 4.06 -7.36 35.18
N GLU A 240 3.36 -7.44 36.32
CA GLU A 240 2.47 -8.57 36.59
C GLU A 240 1.24 -8.57 35.69
N GLN A 241 0.64 -7.39 35.45
CA GLN A 241 -0.52 -7.27 34.54
C GLN A 241 -0.14 -7.62 33.10
N VAL A 242 1.03 -7.17 32.63
CA VAL A 242 1.54 -7.52 31.30
C VAL A 242 1.84 -9.02 31.20
N ALA A 243 2.47 -9.62 32.22
CA ALA A 243 2.71 -11.07 32.26
C ALA A 243 1.40 -11.88 32.29
N ARG A 244 0.40 -11.46 33.07
CA ARG A 244 -0.92 -12.09 33.09
C ARG A 244 -1.62 -12.00 31.74
N ALA A 245 -1.58 -10.84 31.09
CA ALA A 245 -2.15 -10.65 29.75
C ALA A 245 -1.45 -11.54 28.71
N LEU A 246 -0.12 -11.63 28.76
CA LEU A 246 0.69 -12.51 27.95
C LEU A 246 0.26 -13.98 28.11
N HIS A 247 0.22 -14.48 29.35
CA HIS A 247 -0.16 -15.87 29.62
C HIS A 247 -1.60 -16.18 29.18
N ASN A 248 -2.54 -15.26 29.43
CA ASN A 248 -3.93 -15.44 29.03
C ASN A 248 -4.08 -15.46 27.50
N CYS A 249 -3.38 -14.58 26.78
CA CYS A 249 -3.38 -14.58 25.33
C CYS A 249 -2.85 -15.92 24.78
N LEU A 250 -1.66 -16.33 25.24
CA LEU A 250 -0.95 -17.49 24.71
C LEU A 250 -1.62 -18.83 25.05
N ARG A 251 -2.72 -18.87 25.81
CA ARG A 251 -3.56 -20.06 25.95
C ARG A 251 -4.27 -20.40 24.64
N ASP A 252 -4.95 -19.40 24.06
CA ASP A 252 -5.86 -19.60 22.93
C ASP A 252 -5.40 -18.90 21.64
N HIS A 253 -4.25 -18.24 21.64
CA HIS A 253 -3.71 -17.53 20.46
C HIS A 253 -2.28 -17.95 20.19
N ASP A 254 -1.82 -17.68 18.98
CA ASP A 254 -0.54 -18.13 18.44
C ASP A 254 0.53 -17.02 18.51
N VAL A 255 0.08 -15.76 18.46
CA VAL A 255 0.95 -14.58 18.47
C VAL A 255 0.40 -13.51 19.41
N MET A 256 1.29 -12.85 20.16
CA MET A 256 0.95 -11.69 20.98
C MET A 256 1.72 -10.46 20.50
N LEU A 257 1.00 -9.37 20.24
CA LEU A 257 1.57 -8.07 19.88
C LEU A 257 1.30 -7.08 21.02
N PHE A 258 2.36 -6.45 21.51
CA PHE A 258 2.25 -5.27 22.38
C PHE A 258 2.55 -4.02 21.56
N THR A 259 1.82 -2.93 21.79
CA THR A 259 2.10 -1.63 21.17
C THR A 259 2.46 -0.61 22.26
N GLY A 260 3.74 -0.23 22.33
CA GLY A 260 4.29 0.60 23.42
C GLY A 260 5.12 -0.21 24.41
N GLY A 261 5.71 0.48 25.40
CA GLY A 261 6.41 -0.14 26.53
C GLY A 261 7.72 -0.90 26.20
N THR A 262 8.31 -0.66 25.02
CA THR A 262 9.48 -1.40 24.49
C THR A 262 10.75 -0.57 24.37
N SER A 263 10.73 0.67 24.81
CA SER A 263 11.90 1.56 24.77
C SER A 263 12.96 1.14 25.83
N ALA A 264 14.07 1.87 25.88
CA ALA A 264 15.17 1.64 26.82
C ALA A 264 14.95 2.35 28.18
N GLY A 265 13.74 2.89 28.40
CA GLY A 265 13.38 3.64 29.58
C GLY A 265 13.21 2.73 30.82
N PRO A 266 13.36 3.29 32.02
CA PRO A 266 13.18 2.54 33.26
C PRO A 266 11.73 2.08 33.47
N TYR A 267 10.77 2.68 32.79
CA TYR A 267 9.33 2.37 32.92
C TYR A 267 8.80 1.43 31.83
N ASP A 268 9.63 1.07 30.83
CA ASP A 268 9.24 0.15 29.77
C ASP A 268 9.14 -1.29 30.32
N VAL A 269 7.91 -1.76 30.54
CA VAL A 269 7.63 -3.05 31.17
C VAL A 269 7.65 -4.23 30.20
N VAL A 270 7.32 -4.02 28.93
CA VAL A 270 7.10 -5.11 27.97
C VAL A 270 8.39 -5.90 27.75
N TYR A 271 9.50 -5.25 27.40
CA TYR A 271 10.74 -5.98 27.10
C TYR A 271 11.27 -6.77 28.30
N ARG A 272 11.01 -6.30 29.53
CA ARG A 272 11.42 -7.00 30.77
C ARG A 272 10.59 -8.24 31.01
N VAL A 273 9.28 -8.14 30.81
CA VAL A 273 8.40 -9.32 30.86
C VAL A 273 8.81 -10.33 29.79
N LEU A 274 9.13 -9.88 28.56
CA LEU A 274 9.60 -10.79 27.51
C LEU A 274 10.93 -11.46 27.85
N GLU A 275 11.88 -10.73 28.46
CA GLU A 275 13.17 -11.27 28.93
C GLU A 275 13.00 -12.27 30.09
N ALA A 276 11.99 -12.08 30.94
CA ALA A 276 11.71 -12.96 32.08
C ALA A 276 10.90 -14.20 31.71
N GLU A 277 9.95 -14.09 30.77
CA GLU A 277 8.97 -15.12 30.45
C GLU A 277 9.38 -16.02 29.27
N GLY A 278 10.36 -15.61 28.46
CA GLY A 278 10.82 -16.40 27.33
C GLY A 278 12.19 -15.99 26.81
N GLU A 279 12.49 -16.39 25.58
CA GLU A 279 13.77 -16.14 24.95
C GLU A 279 13.71 -14.89 24.08
N LEU A 280 14.45 -13.85 24.49
CA LEU A 280 14.55 -12.59 23.76
C LEU A 280 15.48 -12.74 22.54
N VAL A 281 14.89 -12.82 21.35
CA VAL A 281 15.61 -12.93 20.07
C VAL A 281 16.24 -11.58 19.68
N ALA A 282 15.52 -10.48 19.90
CA ALA A 282 16.01 -9.14 19.59
C ALA A 282 15.42 -8.09 20.54
N HIS A 283 16.23 -7.08 20.87
CA HIS A 283 15.80 -5.83 21.49
C HIS A 283 16.59 -4.70 20.86
N GLY A 284 16.01 -4.07 19.83
CA GLY A 284 16.69 -3.10 18.99
C GLY A 284 16.90 -3.57 17.55
N LEU A 285 16.28 -2.88 16.57
CA LEU A 285 16.47 -3.13 15.14
C LEU A 285 17.23 -2.00 14.45
N LYS A 286 17.98 -2.32 13.38
CA LYS A 286 18.60 -1.38 12.43
C LYS A 286 17.58 -0.71 11.49
N LEU A 287 16.48 -0.23 12.07
CA LEU A 287 15.32 0.28 11.33
C LEU A 287 15.01 1.72 11.75
N LYS A 288 14.72 2.58 10.77
CA LYS A 288 14.22 3.95 11.00
C LYS A 288 12.93 4.20 10.19
N PRO A 289 11.83 4.60 10.85
CA PRO A 289 11.53 4.46 12.28
C PRO A 289 11.24 2.99 12.67
N GLY A 290 11.46 2.61 13.95
CA GLY A 290 11.26 1.22 14.41
C GLY A 290 12.30 0.67 15.39
N LYS A 291 13.32 1.45 15.76
CA LYS A 291 14.45 1.00 16.59
C LYS A 291 14.06 0.18 17.83
N PRO A 292 13.17 0.64 18.74
CA PRO A 292 12.93 -0.03 20.03
C PRO A 292 11.95 -1.21 19.90
N THR A 293 12.22 -2.16 19.03
CA THR A 293 11.41 -3.37 18.87
C THR A 293 11.97 -4.49 19.74
N ALA A 294 11.10 -5.19 20.46
CA ALA A 294 11.44 -6.40 21.19
C ALA A 294 10.78 -7.62 20.53
N VAL A 295 11.53 -8.70 20.36
CA VAL A 295 11.07 -9.94 19.73
C VAL A 295 11.46 -11.08 20.63
N ALA A 296 10.49 -11.90 21.04
CA ALA A 296 10.72 -13.04 21.89
C ALA A 296 9.91 -14.25 21.45
N ILE A 297 10.40 -15.42 21.86
CA ILE A 297 9.66 -16.68 21.77
C ILE A 297 9.32 -17.11 23.19
N VAL A 298 8.02 -17.25 23.46
CA VAL A 298 7.48 -17.62 24.78
C VAL A 298 6.63 -18.86 24.57
N ARG A 299 7.04 -20.01 25.14
CA ARG A 299 6.32 -21.30 24.98
C ARG A 299 6.04 -21.65 23.51
N ASP A 300 7.08 -21.58 22.68
CA ASP A 300 7.03 -21.83 21.22
C ASP A 300 6.07 -20.92 20.43
N LYS A 301 5.71 -19.75 21.01
CA LYS A 301 4.84 -18.76 20.40
C LYS A 301 5.54 -17.42 20.24
N LEU A 302 5.21 -16.73 19.15
CA LEU A 302 5.82 -15.46 18.80
C LEU A 302 5.23 -14.32 19.64
N VAL A 303 6.09 -13.53 20.27
CA VAL A 303 5.68 -12.34 21.01
C VAL A 303 6.52 -11.15 20.55
N ILE A 304 5.86 -10.08 20.11
CA ILE A 304 6.54 -8.90 19.58
C ILE A 304 6.05 -7.66 20.33
N GLY A 305 6.99 -6.93 20.90
CA GLY A 305 6.79 -5.58 21.41
C GLY A 305 7.11 -4.56 20.33
N LEU A 306 6.06 -3.91 19.83
CA LEU A 306 6.13 -2.83 18.84
C LEU A 306 6.40 -1.47 19.51
N PRO A 307 7.13 -0.56 18.84
CA PRO A 307 7.34 0.80 19.33
C PRO A 307 6.01 1.56 19.56
N GLY A 308 6.00 2.49 20.52
CA GLY A 308 4.81 3.31 20.82
C GLY A 308 4.42 4.33 19.74
N ASN A 309 5.37 4.75 18.89
CA ASN A 309 5.07 5.70 17.81
C ASN A 309 4.37 5.00 16.62
N PRO A 310 3.23 5.51 16.11
CA PRO A 310 2.43 4.81 15.10
C PRO A 310 3.14 4.41 13.82
N VAL A 311 3.94 5.31 13.22
CA VAL A 311 4.66 4.98 11.98
C VAL A 311 5.79 3.99 12.26
N SER A 312 6.34 3.99 13.47
CA SER A 312 7.33 2.99 13.89
C SER A 312 6.70 1.61 14.01
N ALA A 313 5.56 1.51 14.71
CA ALA A 313 4.81 0.25 14.86
C ALA A 313 4.41 -0.32 13.49
N LEU A 314 3.91 0.54 12.60
CA LEU A 314 3.54 0.16 11.23
C LEU A 314 4.72 -0.37 10.42
N ASN A 315 5.88 0.29 10.48
CA ASN A 315 7.06 -0.17 9.76
C ASN A 315 7.56 -1.52 10.28
N VAL A 316 7.60 -1.71 11.59
CA VAL A 316 7.96 -2.99 12.21
C VAL A 316 6.94 -4.07 11.84
N PHE A 317 5.65 -3.72 11.78
CA PHE A 317 4.63 -4.65 11.32
C PHE A 317 4.93 -5.14 9.91
N ARG A 318 5.20 -4.23 8.97
CA ARG A 318 5.45 -4.58 7.56
C ARG A 318 6.71 -5.39 7.37
N VAL A 319 7.80 -5.02 8.05
CA VAL A 319 9.12 -5.60 7.84
C VAL A 319 9.30 -6.89 8.62
N LEU A 320 8.63 -7.04 9.77
CA LEU A 320 8.86 -8.16 10.68
C LEU A 320 7.58 -8.96 10.95
N VAL A 321 6.54 -8.34 11.50
CA VAL A 321 5.34 -9.06 11.95
C VAL A 321 4.65 -9.77 10.80
N ARG A 322 4.39 -9.06 9.69
CA ARG A 322 3.65 -9.57 8.54
C ARG A 322 4.37 -10.77 7.89
N PRO A 323 5.67 -10.72 7.54
CA PRO A 323 6.38 -11.90 7.06
C PRO A 323 6.36 -13.09 8.02
N LEU A 324 6.47 -12.86 9.33
CA LEU A 324 6.40 -13.94 10.32
C LEU A 324 5.01 -14.55 10.43
N LEU A 325 3.94 -13.75 10.37
CA LEU A 325 2.57 -14.27 10.36
C LEU A 325 2.30 -15.13 9.12
N TRP A 326 2.78 -14.71 7.95
CA TRP A 326 2.65 -15.51 6.73
C TRP A 326 3.48 -16.79 6.78
N HIS A 327 4.69 -16.76 7.35
CA HIS A 327 5.49 -17.98 7.60
C HIS A 327 4.74 -18.96 8.51
N LEU A 328 4.18 -18.46 9.62
CA LEU A 328 3.35 -19.24 10.53
C LEU A 328 2.05 -19.75 9.85
N ALA A 329 1.57 -19.07 8.81
CA ALA A 329 0.47 -19.51 7.94
C ALA A 329 0.93 -20.40 6.77
N GLY A 330 2.18 -20.86 6.75
CA GLY A 330 2.69 -21.83 5.78
C GLY A 330 3.30 -21.22 4.50
N GLY A 331 3.33 -19.89 4.36
CA GLY A 331 3.68 -19.21 3.12
C GLY A 331 4.53 -17.95 3.31
N GLU A 332 4.54 -17.14 2.26
CA GLU A 332 5.10 -15.80 2.28
C GLU A 332 3.97 -14.79 2.01
N PRO A 333 4.11 -13.52 2.44
CA PRO A 333 3.11 -12.51 2.13
C PRO A 333 2.89 -12.39 0.61
N PRO A 334 1.66 -12.14 0.14
CA PRO A 334 1.43 -11.84 -1.26
C PRO A 334 2.28 -10.63 -1.67
N SER A 335 2.74 -10.65 -2.92
CA SER A 335 3.49 -9.56 -3.52
C SER A 335 2.81 -8.21 -3.26
N PRO A 336 3.59 -7.13 -3.05
CA PRO A 336 3.01 -5.81 -2.83
C PRO A 336 2.01 -5.47 -3.94
N GLU A 337 0.82 -4.99 -3.55
CA GLU A 337 -0.27 -4.69 -4.48
C GLU A 337 0.07 -3.55 -5.46
N GLY A 338 1.19 -2.85 -5.27
CA GLY A 338 1.66 -1.80 -6.17
C GLY A 338 3.08 -1.33 -5.85
N VAL A 339 3.96 -1.47 -6.83
CA VAL A 339 5.27 -0.81 -6.86
C VAL A 339 5.33 0.06 -8.10
N LEU A 340 5.56 1.35 -7.91
CA LEU A 340 5.70 2.32 -9.00
C LEU A 340 7.15 2.80 -9.07
N ARG A 341 7.76 2.70 -10.26
CA ARG A 341 9.04 3.36 -10.51
C ARG A 341 8.82 4.85 -10.69
N ALA A 342 9.56 5.65 -9.93
CA ALA A 342 9.51 7.10 -9.98
C ALA A 342 10.92 7.69 -9.86
N LYS A 343 11.05 8.98 -10.18
CA LYS A 343 12.26 9.76 -9.88
C LYS A 343 12.04 10.64 -8.67
N LEU A 344 13.06 10.82 -7.84
CA LEU A 344 13.00 11.82 -6.77
C LEU A 344 12.91 13.23 -7.36
N LEU A 345 11.86 13.99 -7.01
CA LEU A 345 11.74 15.40 -7.42
C LEU A 345 12.73 16.30 -6.66
N VAL A 346 13.00 15.91 -5.41
CA VAL A 346 13.96 16.55 -4.49
C VAL A 346 14.68 15.43 -3.74
N SER A 347 15.87 15.72 -3.21
CA SER A 347 16.63 14.73 -2.46
C SER A 347 15.84 14.15 -1.28
N ALA A 348 16.05 12.87 -1.01
CA ALA A 348 15.49 12.20 0.16
C ALA A 348 16.54 12.10 1.27
N PRO A 349 16.14 12.19 2.55
CA PRO A 349 17.08 12.01 3.65
C PRO A 349 17.62 10.57 3.68
N GLY A 350 18.90 10.45 4.03
CA GLY A 350 19.55 9.20 4.40
C GLY A 350 19.42 8.90 5.89
N ALA A 351 19.88 7.71 6.28
CA ALA A 351 19.97 7.33 7.67
C ALA A 351 21.18 6.43 7.90
N ARG A 352 22.30 7.02 8.28
CA ARG A 352 23.56 6.31 8.57
C ARG A 352 23.36 4.98 9.34
N GLY A 353 23.63 3.87 8.65
CA GLY A 353 23.61 2.50 9.21
C GLY A 353 22.22 1.96 9.55
N ARG A 354 21.15 2.55 9.01
CA ARG A 354 19.77 2.11 9.24
C ARG A 354 18.95 2.24 7.97
N ARG A 355 18.09 1.26 7.71
CA ARG A 355 17.17 1.34 6.58
C ARG A 355 16.07 2.34 6.92
N LEU A 356 15.85 3.32 6.04
CA LEU A 356 14.83 4.35 6.23
C LEU A 356 13.62 4.13 5.33
N TYR A 357 12.45 4.07 5.95
CA TYR A 357 11.17 4.00 5.26
C TYR A 357 10.59 5.41 5.18
N GLN A 358 10.80 6.06 4.05
CA GLN A 358 10.50 7.46 3.82
C GLN A 358 9.16 7.60 3.08
N PRO A 359 8.10 8.14 3.72
CA PRO A 359 6.84 8.43 3.05
C PRO A 359 7.05 9.41 1.89
N VAL A 360 6.31 9.18 0.81
CA VAL A 360 6.33 10.02 -0.37
C VAL A 360 4.92 10.32 -0.85
N VAL A 361 4.75 11.50 -1.45
CA VAL A 361 3.66 11.75 -2.39
C VAL A 361 4.16 11.56 -3.81
N LEU A 362 3.24 11.30 -4.74
CA LEU A 362 3.55 11.13 -6.14
C LEU A 362 2.93 12.25 -6.98
N LEU A 363 3.72 12.78 -7.91
CA LEU A 363 3.30 13.67 -8.99
C LEU A 363 3.58 13.04 -10.34
N GLU A 364 2.99 13.59 -11.40
CA GLU A 364 3.31 13.23 -12.78
C GLU A 364 3.88 14.44 -13.50
N SER A 365 4.89 14.25 -14.34
CA SER A 365 5.30 15.25 -15.33
C SER A 365 5.54 14.57 -16.66
N SER A 366 4.83 14.99 -17.71
CA SER A 366 5.05 14.49 -19.08
C SER A 366 5.02 12.94 -19.17
N GLY A 367 4.14 12.29 -18.38
CA GLY A 367 4.03 10.84 -18.28
C GLY A 367 5.09 10.15 -17.39
N VAL A 368 5.97 10.91 -16.73
CA VAL A 368 6.98 10.41 -15.81
C VAL A 368 6.52 10.64 -14.36
N PRO A 369 6.42 9.58 -13.53
CA PRO A 369 6.15 9.73 -12.11
C PRO A 369 7.33 10.31 -11.34
N TYR A 370 7.05 11.27 -10.47
CA TYR A 370 7.99 11.84 -9.52
C TYR A 370 7.54 11.58 -8.08
N ALA A 371 8.48 11.19 -7.23
CA ALA A 371 8.28 11.02 -5.80
C ALA A 371 8.82 12.23 -5.03
N ILE A 372 8.03 12.78 -4.12
CA ILE A 372 8.45 13.84 -3.21
C ILE A 372 8.49 13.26 -1.78
N PRO A 373 9.68 13.16 -1.16
CA PRO A 373 9.81 12.83 0.26
C PRO A 373 9.06 13.82 1.14
N ILE A 374 8.21 13.32 2.03
CA ILE A 374 7.47 14.15 2.98
C ILE A 374 8.31 14.31 4.25
N GLU A 375 8.48 15.55 4.71
CA GLU A 375 9.05 15.79 6.04
C GLU A 375 8.09 15.25 7.11
N PHE A 376 8.55 14.28 7.90
CA PHE A 376 7.73 13.65 8.92
C PHE A 376 8.57 13.18 10.09
N GLU A 377 7.92 13.10 11.24
CA GLU A 377 8.42 12.39 12.41
C GLU A 377 7.57 11.15 12.66
N SER A 378 8.14 10.15 13.33
CA SER A 378 7.50 8.83 13.49
C SER A 378 6.16 8.82 14.25
N TYR A 379 5.82 9.90 14.95
CA TYR A 379 4.53 10.09 15.62
C TYR A 379 3.45 10.73 14.72
N MET A 380 3.82 11.29 13.56
CA MET A 380 2.94 12.07 12.68
C MET A 380 2.07 11.19 11.78
N ILE A 381 1.16 10.40 12.38
CA ILE A 381 0.31 9.45 11.66
C ILE A 381 -0.63 10.13 10.64
N VAL A 382 -1.10 11.35 10.91
CA VAL A 382 -1.95 12.11 9.98
C VAL A 382 -1.18 12.47 8.70
N THR A 383 0.05 12.98 8.84
CA THR A 383 0.93 13.25 7.70
C THR A 383 1.19 11.98 6.90
N TYR A 384 1.48 10.88 7.59
CA TYR A 384 1.67 9.58 6.95
C TYR A 384 0.44 9.13 6.16
N SER A 385 -0.77 9.28 6.73
CA SER A 385 -2.03 8.88 6.07
C SER A 385 -2.32 9.62 4.76
N ARG A 386 -1.70 10.79 4.56
CA ARG A 386 -1.85 11.60 3.34
C ARG A 386 -0.86 11.23 2.23
N SER A 387 0.19 10.47 2.56
CA SER A 387 1.17 9.98 1.60
C SER A 387 0.55 8.98 0.61
N ASP A 388 1.13 8.87 -0.59
CA ASP A 388 0.68 7.88 -1.58
C ASP A 388 1.39 6.53 -1.40
N GLY A 389 2.59 6.58 -0.82
CA GLY A 389 3.40 5.41 -0.56
C GLY A 389 4.63 5.74 0.25
N TYR A 390 5.63 4.87 0.18
CA TYR A 390 6.93 5.10 0.78
C TYR A 390 8.03 4.52 -0.12
N ILE A 391 9.21 5.11 -0.03
CA ILE A 391 10.45 4.57 -0.59
C ILE A 391 11.28 3.93 0.51
N ILE A 392 12.09 2.96 0.13
CA ILE A 392 13.09 2.34 1.00
C ILE A 392 14.43 2.96 0.67
N VAL A 393 14.98 3.72 1.61
CA VAL A 393 16.33 4.27 1.53
C VAL A 393 17.30 3.27 2.16
N PRO A 394 18.26 2.72 1.39
CA PRO A 394 19.23 1.73 1.87
C PRO A 394 20.14 2.23 3.02
N GLU A 395 20.76 1.30 3.75
CA GLU A 395 21.58 1.58 4.95
C GLU A 395 22.91 2.31 4.64
N ASP A 396 23.42 2.13 3.43
CA ASP A 396 24.63 2.73 2.87
C ASP A 396 24.41 4.18 2.42
N VAL A 397 23.16 4.62 2.26
CA VAL A 397 22.82 6.03 2.03
C VAL A 397 22.88 6.78 3.36
N HIS A 398 24.05 7.38 3.63
CA HIS A 398 24.32 8.01 4.92
C HIS A 398 23.61 9.35 5.13
N GLU A 399 23.66 10.22 4.12
CA GLU A 399 23.22 11.62 4.24
C GLU A 399 21.98 11.91 3.39
N VAL A 400 22.08 11.71 2.08
CA VAL A 400 20.99 11.99 1.14
C VAL A 400 21.01 11.04 -0.05
N MET A 401 19.82 10.69 -0.52
CA MET A 401 19.61 10.13 -1.85
C MET A 401 19.33 11.30 -2.80
N PRO A 402 20.07 11.45 -3.92
CA PRO A 402 20.06 12.67 -4.71
C PRO A 402 18.73 12.88 -5.47
N GLU A 403 18.47 14.13 -5.85
CA GLU A 403 17.43 14.46 -6.85
C GLU A 403 17.62 13.62 -8.12
N ASP A 404 16.53 13.31 -8.81
CA ASP A 404 16.45 12.48 -10.01
C ASP A 404 16.86 11.00 -9.85
N ALA A 405 17.23 10.56 -8.64
CA ALA A 405 17.46 9.14 -8.36
C ALA A 405 16.21 8.32 -8.67
N GLU A 406 16.38 7.20 -9.36
CA GLU A 406 15.31 6.25 -9.62
C GLU A 406 15.00 5.46 -8.35
N VAL A 407 13.72 5.41 -7.99
CA VAL A 407 13.24 4.78 -6.77
C VAL A 407 12.02 3.92 -7.04
N GLU A 408 11.89 2.85 -6.24
CA GLU A 408 10.67 2.06 -6.17
C GLU A 408 9.77 2.60 -5.05
N VAL A 409 8.58 3.06 -5.42
CA VAL A 409 7.58 3.56 -4.49
C VAL A 409 6.58 2.45 -4.20
N HIS A 410 6.56 2.00 -2.94
CA HIS A 410 5.58 1.05 -2.44
C HIS A 410 4.28 1.79 -2.12
N LEU A 411 3.24 1.54 -2.91
CA LEU A 411 1.95 2.24 -2.82
C LEU A 411 1.11 1.71 -1.64
N HIS A 412 0.44 2.59 -0.90
CA HIS A 412 -0.45 2.14 0.18
C HIS A 412 -1.74 1.46 -0.34
N THR A 413 -2.24 1.92 -1.49
CA THR A 413 -3.51 1.48 -2.10
C THR A 413 -3.33 0.56 -3.30
N GLY A 414 -2.10 0.13 -3.61
CA GLY A 414 -1.75 -0.72 -4.76
C GLY A 414 -1.83 -0.03 -6.13
N THR A 415 -2.74 0.92 -6.29
CA THR A 415 -2.85 1.78 -7.47
C THR A 415 -2.66 3.23 -7.08
N TRP A 416 -2.04 3.98 -7.99
CA TRP A 416 -1.92 5.42 -7.87
C TRP A 416 -2.78 6.08 -8.95
N ARG A 417 -3.61 7.03 -8.53
CA ARG A 417 -4.26 7.99 -9.42
C ARG A 417 -3.72 9.36 -9.05
N ALA A 418 -3.11 10.03 -10.02
CA ALA A 418 -2.51 11.32 -9.77
C ALA A 418 -3.59 12.30 -9.27
N THR A 419 -3.42 12.68 -8.00
CA THR A 419 -4.27 13.60 -7.23
C THR A 419 -3.74 15.01 -7.44
N MET A 420 -4.62 16.02 -7.37
CA MET A 420 -4.16 17.40 -7.43
C MET A 420 -3.45 17.77 -6.13
N TYR A 421 -2.25 18.31 -6.18
CA TYR A 421 -1.46 18.68 -5.02
C TYR A 421 -1.31 20.20 -4.90
N CYS A 422 -1.41 20.76 -3.71
CA CYS A 422 -1.12 22.16 -3.46
C CYS A 422 0.27 22.31 -2.81
N ALA A 423 1.11 23.24 -3.25
CA ALA A 423 2.42 23.53 -2.66
C ALA A 423 2.67 25.05 -2.65
N GLY A 424 3.28 25.59 -1.59
CA GLY A 424 3.53 27.03 -1.49
C GLY A 424 3.21 27.56 -0.10
N GLU A 425 2.67 28.76 -0.02
CA GLU A 425 2.25 29.38 1.24
C GLU A 425 0.81 29.01 1.64
N GLU A 426 0.60 28.63 2.90
CA GLU A 426 -0.75 28.37 3.42
C GLU A 426 -1.50 29.70 3.62
N THR A 427 -2.51 29.93 2.80
CA THR A 427 -3.42 31.08 2.80
C THR A 427 -4.76 30.79 3.50
N GLY A 428 -5.07 29.52 3.79
CA GLY A 428 -6.28 29.06 4.50
C GLY A 428 -7.48 28.74 3.60
N ASP A 429 -7.40 29.03 2.30
CA ASP A 429 -8.45 28.78 1.31
C ASP A 429 -8.29 27.42 0.57
N GLU A 430 -7.22 26.69 0.83
CA GLU A 430 -6.78 25.52 0.04
C GLU A 430 -7.71 24.31 0.19
N HIS A 431 -8.36 24.17 1.35
CA HIS A 431 -9.32 23.08 1.60
C HIS A 431 -10.50 23.09 0.61
N ARG A 432 -10.77 24.22 -0.03
CA ARG A 432 -11.84 24.38 -1.03
C ARG A 432 -11.43 23.93 -2.43
N LEU A 433 -10.13 23.79 -2.69
CA LEU A 433 -9.58 23.47 -4.01
C LEU A 433 -9.59 21.97 -4.34
N GLY A 434 -9.91 21.11 -3.36
CA GLY A 434 -9.91 19.66 -3.55
C GLY A 434 -8.53 19.07 -3.82
N CYS A 435 -7.46 19.79 -3.43
CA CYS A 435 -6.08 19.35 -3.55
C CYS A 435 -5.53 18.80 -2.21
N LYS A 436 -4.52 17.92 -2.27
CA LYS A 436 -3.72 17.51 -1.11
C LYS A 436 -2.58 18.50 -0.89
N TRP A 437 -2.40 19.01 0.33
CA TRP A 437 -1.32 19.97 0.62
C TRP A 437 0.04 19.30 0.82
N LEU A 438 1.08 19.86 0.20
CA LEU A 438 2.48 19.48 0.34
C LEU A 438 3.23 20.48 1.20
N GLY A 439 3.71 20.02 2.35
CA GLY A 439 4.71 20.75 3.13
C GLY A 439 6.01 20.90 2.33
N GLY A 440 6.70 22.04 2.48
CA GLY A 440 7.92 22.37 1.73
C GLY A 440 7.96 23.80 1.19
N GLY A 441 6.85 24.53 1.28
CA GLY A 441 6.79 25.95 0.96
C GLY A 441 7.09 26.28 -0.50
N THR A 442 7.50 27.53 -0.74
CA THR A 442 7.78 28.09 -2.06
C THR A 442 8.93 27.38 -2.80
N ALA A 443 9.88 26.76 -2.08
CA ALA A 443 10.98 26.02 -2.70
C ALA A 443 10.51 24.73 -3.40
N LEU A 444 9.62 23.97 -2.76
CA LEU A 444 9.01 22.79 -3.38
C LEU A 444 8.12 23.20 -4.57
N ALA A 445 7.36 24.29 -4.43
CA ALA A 445 6.57 24.85 -5.51
C ALA A 445 7.42 25.22 -6.74
N ALA A 446 8.60 25.81 -6.53
CA ALA A 446 9.55 26.13 -7.61
C ALA A 446 10.07 24.86 -8.32
N LYS A 447 10.37 23.80 -7.56
CA LYS A 447 10.84 22.52 -8.12
C LYS A 447 9.76 21.80 -8.94
N ILE A 448 8.51 21.83 -8.47
CA ILE A 448 7.35 21.32 -9.22
C ILE A 448 7.23 22.02 -10.58
N LEU A 449 7.43 23.34 -10.62
CA LEU A 449 7.45 24.11 -11.87
C LEU A 449 8.64 23.78 -12.76
N GLU A 450 9.84 23.70 -12.19
CA GLU A 450 11.08 23.40 -12.93
C GLU A 450 10.95 22.08 -13.70
N LYS A 451 10.37 21.06 -13.06
CA LYS A 451 10.17 19.73 -13.66
C LYS A 451 8.90 19.62 -14.48
N HIS A 452 8.17 20.72 -14.70
CA HIS A 452 6.89 20.76 -15.43
C HIS A 452 5.84 19.75 -14.92
N ALA A 453 5.84 19.47 -13.60
CA ALA A 453 4.91 18.50 -13.04
C ALA A 453 3.46 19.02 -13.13
N THR A 454 2.57 18.15 -13.60
CA THR A 454 1.15 18.41 -13.78
C THR A 454 0.37 18.01 -12.53
N LYS A 455 -0.87 18.52 -12.43
CA LYS A 455 -1.77 18.34 -11.28
C LYS A 455 -1.23 18.97 -9.99
N ALA A 456 -0.61 20.14 -10.11
CA ALA A 456 -0.16 20.92 -8.97
C ALA A 456 -0.85 22.29 -8.91
N VAL A 457 -1.16 22.79 -7.73
CA VAL A 457 -1.61 24.16 -7.48
C VAL A 457 -0.55 24.80 -6.61
N LEU A 458 -0.10 25.97 -7.00
CA LEU A 458 0.97 26.67 -6.32
C LEU A 458 0.38 27.89 -5.65
N THR A 459 0.56 28.04 -4.35
CA THR A 459 0.05 29.20 -3.62
C THR A 459 1.21 30.13 -3.26
N MET A 460 0.98 31.44 -3.35
CA MET A 460 1.99 32.46 -3.06
C MET A 460 1.40 33.59 -2.24
N SER A 461 2.24 34.25 -1.43
CA SER A 461 1.87 35.46 -0.71
C SER A 461 1.31 36.50 -1.69
N PRO A 462 0.22 37.19 -1.33
CA PRO A 462 -0.31 38.27 -2.15
C PRO A 462 0.57 39.51 -2.26
N LEU A 463 1.71 39.53 -1.57
CA LEU A 463 2.66 40.64 -1.58
C LEU A 463 3.49 40.72 -2.87
N HIS A 464 3.41 39.75 -3.79
CA HIS A 464 4.10 39.88 -5.07
C HIS A 464 3.39 40.90 -6.00
N PRO A 465 4.11 41.86 -6.61
CA PRO A 465 3.52 42.91 -7.46
C PRO A 465 2.64 42.39 -8.59
N ALA A 466 2.93 41.19 -9.11
CA ALA A 466 2.13 40.54 -10.14
C ALA A 466 0.67 40.23 -9.74
N PHE A 467 0.34 40.26 -8.44
CA PHE A 467 -1.03 40.05 -7.92
C PHE A 467 -1.71 41.35 -7.49
N SER A 468 -1.09 42.51 -7.71
CA SER A 468 -1.61 43.82 -7.26
C SER A 468 -2.68 44.46 -8.18
N GLU A 469 -3.06 43.81 -9.28
CA GLU A 469 -3.99 44.35 -10.28
C GLU A 469 -5.46 43.89 -10.13
N PRO A 470 -6.47 44.63 -10.65
CA PRO A 470 -7.91 44.42 -10.38
C PRO A 470 -8.53 43.17 -11.04
N ARG A 471 -7.72 42.23 -11.54
CA ARG A 471 -8.16 41.01 -12.25
C ARG A 471 -8.20 39.75 -11.37
N ALA A 472 -8.17 39.89 -10.05
CA ALA A 472 -8.40 38.78 -9.13
C ALA A 472 -9.87 38.31 -9.20
N GLY A 473 -10.12 37.19 -9.88
CA GLY A 473 -11.42 36.50 -9.90
C GLY A 473 -11.55 35.53 -8.72
N ARG A 474 -12.77 35.12 -8.38
CA ARG A 474 -13.00 34.05 -7.40
C ARG A 474 -12.84 32.69 -8.12
N VAL A 475 -11.81 31.91 -7.78
CA VAL A 475 -11.62 30.56 -8.32
C VAL A 475 -12.26 29.55 -7.39
N GLU A 476 -13.38 28.98 -7.81
CA GLU A 476 -14.09 27.93 -7.05
C GLU A 476 -13.57 26.52 -7.38
N ARG A 477 -12.85 26.35 -8.51
CA ARG A 477 -12.27 25.07 -8.95
C ARG A 477 -11.09 25.32 -9.89
N VAL A 478 -9.96 24.63 -9.67
CA VAL A 478 -8.80 24.65 -10.59
C VAL A 478 -8.98 23.57 -11.66
N THR A 479 -8.91 23.95 -12.93
CA THR A 479 -9.11 23.07 -14.10
C THR A 479 -7.88 22.96 -15.01
N ARG A 480 -6.76 23.59 -14.64
CA ARG A 480 -5.49 23.57 -15.39
C ARG A 480 -4.43 22.74 -14.68
N ASP A 481 -3.45 22.23 -15.43
CA ASP A 481 -2.39 21.35 -14.92
C ASP A 481 -1.52 21.99 -13.84
N VAL A 482 -1.29 23.31 -13.93
CA VAL A 482 -0.69 24.14 -12.87
C VAL A 482 -1.42 25.48 -12.74
N ALA A 483 -1.78 25.88 -11.51
CA ALA A 483 -2.36 27.20 -11.23
C ALA A 483 -1.61 27.90 -10.09
N ILE A 484 -1.27 29.20 -10.24
CA ILE A 484 -0.78 30.02 -9.12
C ILE A 484 -1.93 30.79 -8.48
N VAL A 485 -1.97 30.79 -7.15
CA VAL A 485 -3.00 31.42 -6.32
C VAL A 485 -2.34 32.40 -5.34
N GLY A 486 -2.66 33.68 -5.42
CA GLY A 486 -2.36 34.66 -4.37
C GLY A 486 -3.48 35.72 -4.29
N SER A 487 -3.89 36.16 -3.10
CA SER A 487 -4.82 37.31 -3.00
C SER A 487 -4.68 38.14 -1.73
N PRO A 488 -4.68 39.49 -1.83
CA PRO A 488 -4.63 40.36 -0.67
C PRO A 488 -5.96 40.39 0.11
N LYS A 489 -7.01 39.72 -0.39
CA LYS A 489 -8.32 39.62 0.27
C LYS A 489 -8.57 38.17 0.71
N PRO A 490 -9.01 37.93 1.96
CA PRO A 490 -9.44 36.59 2.38
C PRO A 490 -10.55 36.07 1.46
N ASN A 491 -10.50 34.80 1.05
CA ASN A 491 -11.49 34.14 0.18
C ASN A 491 -11.48 34.54 -1.31
N VAL A 492 -10.37 35.10 -1.82
CA VAL A 492 -10.19 35.40 -3.24
C VAL A 492 -8.89 34.71 -3.71
N ILE A 493 -8.85 34.20 -4.94
CA ILE A 493 -7.69 33.47 -5.48
C ILE A 493 -7.31 34.14 -6.81
N ALA A 494 -6.21 34.91 -6.88
CA ALA A 494 -5.80 35.54 -8.12
C ALA A 494 -4.83 34.65 -8.91
N MET A 495 -5.07 34.53 -10.22
CA MET A 495 -4.14 33.95 -11.17
C MET A 495 -3.32 35.05 -11.86
N PRO A 496 -2.04 34.80 -12.17
CA PRO A 496 -1.25 35.75 -12.94
C PRO A 496 -1.77 35.91 -14.38
N PRO A 497 -1.49 37.04 -15.05
CA PRO A 497 -1.87 37.25 -16.44
C PRO A 497 -1.36 36.12 -17.36
N PRO A 498 -2.08 35.78 -18.45
CA PRO A 498 -1.63 34.74 -19.40
C PRO A 498 -0.25 34.98 -20.02
N SER A 499 0.20 36.24 -20.04
CA SER A 499 1.48 36.68 -20.59
C SER A 499 2.66 36.55 -19.62
N THR A 500 2.42 36.23 -18.34
CA THR A 500 3.46 36.23 -17.31
C THR A 500 3.90 34.79 -17.01
N SER A 501 5.20 34.51 -17.15
CA SER A 501 5.75 33.18 -16.83
C SER A 501 5.68 32.90 -15.33
N LEU A 502 5.05 31.80 -14.94
CA LEU A 502 4.97 31.33 -13.54
C LEU A 502 6.37 31.19 -12.91
N ARG A 503 7.36 30.74 -13.69
CA ARG A 503 8.75 30.60 -13.27
C ARG A 503 9.37 31.96 -12.92
N GLN A 504 9.07 32.99 -13.72
CA GLN A 504 9.60 34.32 -13.52
C GLN A 504 9.05 34.96 -12.23
N ILE A 505 7.75 34.80 -11.97
CA ILE A 505 7.11 35.26 -10.72
C ILE A 505 7.76 34.63 -9.49
N LEU A 506 8.00 33.31 -9.48
CA LEU A 506 8.64 32.67 -8.33
C LEU A 506 10.10 33.07 -8.16
N VAL A 507 10.87 33.22 -9.24
CA VAL A 507 12.27 33.68 -9.16
C VAL A 507 12.33 35.09 -8.58
N GLU A 508 11.54 36.03 -9.12
CA GLU A 508 11.45 37.40 -8.60
C GLU A 508 11.02 37.44 -7.14
N HIS A 509 10.05 36.61 -6.76
CA HIS A 509 9.61 36.47 -5.37
C HIS A 509 10.72 35.95 -4.45
N ILE A 510 11.39 34.85 -4.80
CA ILE A 510 12.50 34.28 -4.01
C ILE A 510 13.65 35.31 -3.87
N GLU A 511 13.97 36.04 -4.93
CA GLU A 511 15.01 37.07 -4.89
C GLU A 511 14.67 38.25 -3.98
N SER A 512 13.38 38.60 -3.85
CA SER A 512 12.92 39.69 -2.98
C SER A 512 13.10 39.43 -1.48
N PHE A 513 13.35 38.18 -1.05
CA PHE A 513 13.51 37.79 0.36
C PHE A 513 14.95 37.42 0.78
N LYS A 514 15.97 37.71 -0.06
CA LYS A 514 17.41 37.39 0.18
C LYS A 514 18.02 37.95 1.50
N HIS A 515 17.29 38.75 2.28
CA HIS A 515 17.79 39.40 3.51
C HIS A 515 17.09 38.94 4.81
N ALA A 516 16.33 37.86 4.81
CA ALA A 516 15.52 37.46 5.96
C ALA A 516 16.27 36.57 7.00
N ILE A 517 15.92 36.72 8.28
CA ILE A 517 16.62 36.11 9.44
C ILE A 517 16.22 34.63 9.63
N PRO A 518 17.18 33.70 9.84
CA PRO A 518 16.88 32.27 9.99
C PRO A 518 16.35 31.90 11.40
N ALA A 519 15.24 31.14 11.46
CA ALA A 519 14.65 30.63 12.70
C ALA A 519 15.05 29.16 12.97
N ARG A 520 15.45 28.84 14.20
CA ARG A 520 15.98 27.51 14.58
C ARG A 520 14.92 26.45 14.96
N SER A 521 13.65 26.80 14.94
CA SER A 521 12.53 25.85 15.09
C SER A 521 11.23 26.43 14.53
N SER A 522 10.29 25.57 14.15
CA SER A 522 8.94 25.94 13.71
C SER A 522 8.17 26.75 14.77
N ARG A 523 8.43 26.50 16.06
CA ARG A 523 7.83 27.25 17.17
C ARG A 523 8.42 28.66 17.33
N MET A 524 9.71 28.84 17.01
CA MET A 524 10.37 30.16 17.01
C MET A 524 9.95 30.99 15.78
N ALA A 525 9.80 30.35 14.62
CA ALA A 525 9.26 30.97 13.42
C ALA A 525 7.84 31.49 13.64
N ALA A 526 6.97 30.69 14.25
CA ALA A 526 5.61 31.10 14.59
C ALA A 526 5.59 32.31 15.56
N LEU A 527 6.54 32.39 16.50
CA LEU A 527 6.64 33.50 17.45
C LEU A 527 7.13 34.81 16.79
N LEU A 528 8.07 34.71 15.85
CA LEU A 528 8.62 35.85 15.10
C LEU A 528 7.59 36.42 14.11
N VAL A 529 6.80 35.54 13.48
CA VAL A 529 5.66 35.92 12.63
C VAL A 529 4.56 36.59 13.46
N ALA A 530 4.18 36.00 14.60
CA ALA A 530 3.14 36.55 15.48
C ALA A 530 3.48 37.92 16.08
N LYS A 531 4.76 38.28 16.16
CA LYS A 531 5.25 39.56 16.70
C LYS A 531 5.57 40.59 15.60
N GLY A 532 5.31 40.28 14.34
CA GLY A 532 5.51 41.19 13.20
C GLY A 532 6.97 41.40 12.79
N TYR A 533 7.88 40.52 13.22
CA TYR A 533 9.31 40.62 12.93
C TYR A 533 9.76 39.73 11.74
N ALA A 534 8.87 38.88 11.19
CA ALA A 534 9.12 38.05 10.03
C ALA A 534 7.79 37.69 9.30
N ASP A 535 7.87 37.38 8.00
CA ASP A 535 6.79 36.77 7.22
C ASP A 535 7.01 35.24 7.10
N ALA A 536 5.93 34.46 7.00
CA ALA A 536 5.91 33.00 7.14
C ALA A 536 6.74 32.24 6.09
N GLY A 537 7.08 32.87 4.97
CA GLY A 537 7.86 32.27 3.86
C GLY A 537 9.34 31.95 4.16
N VAL A 538 9.88 32.32 5.31
CA VAL A 538 11.35 32.34 5.55
C VAL A 538 11.90 31.11 6.31
N THR A 539 11.08 30.15 6.72
CA THR A 539 11.54 29.14 7.69
C THR A 539 12.35 27.95 7.12
N LEU A 540 12.75 27.94 5.85
CA LEU A 540 13.49 26.80 5.25
C LEU A 540 14.73 27.23 4.44
N LEU A 541 15.76 27.65 5.15
CA LEU A 541 17.17 27.59 4.71
C LEU A 541 17.94 26.70 5.68
N LYS A 542 17.68 25.38 5.64
CA LYS A 542 18.56 24.40 6.28
C LYS A 542 19.54 23.95 5.20
N HIS A 543 20.82 24.25 5.39
CA HIS A 543 21.98 24.03 4.51
C HIS A 543 22.40 25.20 3.60
N ALA A 544 22.62 26.36 4.21
CA ALA A 544 23.84 27.14 3.92
C ALA A 544 25.08 26.47 4.56
N GLU A 545 25.17 25.14 4.53
CA GLU A 545 26.31 24.35 4.98
C GLU A 545 27.20 24.00 3.77
N GLU A 546 27.64 25.04 3.08
CA GLU A 546 28.89 24.97 2.32
C GLU A 546 29.98 25.88 2.92
N PHE A 547 29.73 26.57 4.03
CA PHE A 547 30.75 27.45 4.61
C PHE A 547 31.03 27.13 6.08
N HIS A 548 32.03 26.27 6.28
CA HIS A 548 32.94 26.39 7.41
C HIS A 548 33.31 27.87 7.59
N LEU A 549 32.93 28.52 8.71
CA LEU A 549 33.73 29.53 9.44
C LEU A 549 32.98 30.11 10.67
N ARG A 550 33.78 30.64 11.59
CA ARG A 550 33.49 31.02 12.99
C ARG A 550 32.45 32.14 13.12
N VAL A 551 31.24 31.84 13.59
CA VAL A 551 30.21 32.86 13.93
C VAL A 551 29.70 32.73 15.38
N ILE A 552 30.28 31.83 16.18
CA ILE A 552 29.82 31.61 17.56
C ILE A 552 30.33 32.69 18.53
N ASP A 553 31.48 33.30 18.27
CA ASP A 553 32.08 34.26 19.22
C ASP A 553 31.52 35.68 19.09
N VAL A 554 31.18 36.13 17.86
CA VAL A 554 30.58 37.45 17.62
C VAL A 554 29.11 37.52 18.08
N VAL A 555 28.36 36.42 17.90
CA VAL A 555 26.95 36.34 18.32
C VAL A 555 26.83 36.22 19.84
N LYS A 556 27.83 35.67 20.53
CA LYS A 556 27.88 35.65 22.00
C LYS A 556 28.13 37.03 22.61
N GLU A 557 29.02 37.85 22.04
CA GLU A 557 29.31 39.19 22.58
C GLU A 557 28.13 40.16 22.39
N GLU A 558 27.41 40.11 21.26
CA GLU A 558 26.23 40.96 21.06
C GLU A 558 25.01 40.53 21.89
N LEU A 559 24.79 39.22 22.08
CA LEU A 559 23.69 38.72 22.92
C LEU A 559 23.91 39.06 24.41
N ILE A 560 25.16 39.11 24.88
CA ILE A 560 25.48 39.52 26.26
C ILE A 560 25.24 41.02 26.45
N ARG A 561 25.61 41.86 25.46
CA ARG A 561 25.48 43.32 25.53
C ARG A 561 24.02 43.81 25.48
N VAL A 562 23.14 43.09 24.80
CA VAL A 562 21.74 43.51 24.59
C VAL A 562 20.77 42.93 25.63
N TYR A 563 21.07 41.76 26.23
CA TYR A 563 20.10 41.04 27.07
C TYR A 563 20.49 40.86 28.55
N LEU A 564 21.71 41.19 28.98
CA LEU A 564 22.14 40.99 30.38
C LEU A 564 22.47 42.27 31.17
N GLU A 565 22.24 43.48 30.64
CA GLU A 565 22.23 44.72 31.44
C GLU A 565 20.84 45.39 31.49
N PRO A 566 19.92 44.94 32.35
CA PRO A 566 18.79 45.76 32.76
C PRO A 566 19.10 46.43 34.11
N GLN A 567 19.45 47.72 34.09
CA GLN A 567 19.17 48.77 35.10
C GLN A 567 20.25 49.87 35.14
N ALA A 568 20.10 50.90 34.31
CA ALA A 568 20.65 52.24 34.56
C ALA A 568 19.93 53.30 33.69
N MET A 569 18.67 53.61 34.04
CA MET A 569 17.97 54.91 33.87
C MET A 569 16.45 54.70 33.79
N ARG A 570 15.85 54.25 34.88
CA ARG A 570 14.88 55.01 35.69
C ARG A 570 14.54 54.21 36.94
#